data_AF-A0A3E2NDQ7-F1
#
_entry.id   AF-A0A3E2NDQ7-F1
#
_cell.length_a   1.000
_cell.length_b   1.000
_cell.length_c   1.000
_cell.angle_alpha   90.00
_cell.angle_beta   90.00
_cell.angle_gamma   90.00
#
_symmetry.space_group_name_H-M   'P 1'
#
loop_
_entity.id
_entity.type
_entity.pdbx_description
1 polymer ?
#
loop_
_entity_poly.entity_id
_entity_poly.type
_entity_poly.pdbx_seq_one_letter_code
_entity_poly.pdbx_strand_id
1 'polypeptide(L)' 'MVCGFESENDEQMKVSMGKAMKYTRFWLKKHGLTADGFFPEMYYKSKSGIVYTELWIPFKKRE' A
#
# COMPACT_ATOMS: atom_id res chain seq x y z
N MET A 1 7.93 3.67 -3.85
CA MET A 1 6.93 2.90 -4.65
C MET A 1 5.58 3.45 -4.28
N VAL A 2 4.65 3.56 -5.23
CA VAL A 2 3.25 3.87 -4.94
C VAL A 2 2.43 2.61 -5.23
N CYS A 3 1.66 2.13 -4.25
CA CYS A 3 0.74 1.00 -4.41
C CYS A 3 -0.69 1.52 -4.27
N GLY A 4 -1.44 1.51 -5.36
CA GLY A 4 -2.84 1.93 -5.40
C GLY A 4 -3.80 0.75 -5.52
N PHE A 5 -4.92 0.78 -4.80
CA PHE A 5 -5.98 -0.22 -4.93
C PHE A 5 -7.37 0.35 -4.62
N GLU A 6 -8.39 -0.21 -5.26
CA GLU A 6 -9.80 0.11 -5.04
C GLU A 6 -10.42 -0.85 -4.02
N SER A 7 -11.43 -0.38 -3.29
CA SER A 7 -12.23 -1.20 -2.40
C SER A 7 -13.67 -0.71 -2.37
N GLU A 8 -14.62 -1.63 -2.44
CA GLU A 8 -16.06 -1.35 -2.47
C GLU A 8 -16.62 -1.05 -1.07
N ASN A 9 -15.92 -1.48 -0.02
CA ASN A 9 -16.28 -1.24 1.38
C ASN A 9 -15.05 -1.27 2.30
N ASP A 10 -15.23 -0.83 3.55
CA ASP A 10 -14.18 -0.73 4.56
C ASP A 10 -13.55 -2.08 4.94
N GLU A 11 -14.31 -3.18 4.92
CA GLU A 11 -13.77 -4.51 5.22
C GLU A 11 -12.82 -4.99 4.12
N GLN A 12 -13.23 -4.85 2.87
CA GLN A 12 -12.40 -5.17 1.71
C GLN A 12 -11.15 -4.29 1.68
N MET A 13 -11.26 -3.02 2.06
CA MET A 13 -10.13 -2.09 2.17
C MET A 13 -9.09 -2.60 3.17
N LYS A 14 -9.51 -2.99 4.39
CA LYS A 14 -8.60 -3.53 5.42
C LYS A 14 -7.89 -4.80 4.96
N VAL A 15 -8.61 -5.71 4.30
CA VAL A 15 -8.03 -6.94 3.74
C VAL A 15 -7.02 -6.62 2.63
N SER A 16 -7.36 -5.69 1.73
CA SER A 16 -6.51 -5.28 0.61
C SER A 16 -5.25 -4.55 1.09
N MET A 17 -5.38 -3.73 2.13
CA MET A 17 -4.26 -3.07 2.81
C MET A 17 -3.23 -4.08 3.33
N GLY A 18 -3.68 -5.11 4.06
CA GLY A 18 -2.81 -6.17 4.56
C GLY A 18 -2.09 -6.92 3.44
N LYS A 19 -2.77 -7.18 2.32
CA LYS A 19 -2.18 -7.79 1.12
C LYS A 19 -1.14 -6.88 0.49
N ALA A 20 -1.45 -5.60 0.26
CA ALA A 20 -0.56 -4.62 -0.34
C ALA A 20 0.75 -4.49 0.44
N MET A 21 0.67 -4.40 1.77
CA MET A 21 1.84 -4.34 2.65
C MET A 21 2.69 -5.62 2.58
N LYS A 22 2.05 -6.80 2.60
CA LYS A 22 2.73 -8.09 2.50
C LYS A 22 3.44 -8.26 1.15
N TYR A 23 2.77 -7.95 0.04
CA TYR A 23 3.37 -8.02 -1.30
C TYR A 23 4.52 -7.03 -1.46
N THR A 24 4.34 -5.80 -0.97
CA THR A 24 5.41 -4.79 -1.04
C THR A 24 6.66 -5.26 -0.29
N ARG A 25 6.52 -5.81 0.92
CA ARG A 25 7.65 -6.36 1.67
C ARG A 25 8.41 -7.43 0.89
N PHE A 26 7.69 -8.38 0.26
CA PHE A 26 8.34 -9.42 -0.52
C PHE A 26 9.00 -8.88 -1.79
N TRP A 27 8.34 -7.96 -2.47
CA TRP A 27 8.88 -7.32 -3.66
C TRP A 27 10.17 -6.56 -3.34
N LEU A 28 10.19 -5.77 -2.27
CA LEU A 28 11.39 -5.04 -1.82
C LEU A 28 12.53 -6.01 -1.50
N LYS A 29 12.24 -7.06 -0.71
CA LYS A 29 13.24 -8.10 -0.37
C LYS A 29 13.84 -8.74 -1.62
N LYS A 30 13.03 -9.08 -2.62
CA LYS A 30 13.49 -9.70 -3.87
C LYS A 30 14.46 -8.80 -4.65
N HIS A 31 14.34 -7.48 -4.49
CA HIS A 31 15.18 -6.49 -5.19
C HIS A 31 16.31 -5.93 -4.31
N GLY A 32 16.60 -6.54 -3.15
CA GLY A 32 17.66 -6.03 -2.26
C GLY A 32 17.31 -4.67 -1.64
N LEU A 33 16.02 -4.37 -1.49
CA LEU A 33 15.51 -3.15 -0.90
C LEU A 33 14.85 -3.45 0.45
N THR A 34 14.78 -2.42 1.30
CA THR A 34 13.95 -2.40 2.51
C THR A 34 13.10 -1.14 2.51
N ALA A 35 11.93 -1.22 3.13
CA ALA A 35 11.11 -0.03 3.31
C ALA A 35 11.79 0.92 4.29
N ASP A 36 11.54 2.22 4.13
CA ASP A 36 12.23 3.28 4.86
C ASP A 36 11.27 4.39 5.27
N GLY A 37 11.52 4.99 6.43
CA GLY A 37 10.75 6.12 6.92
C GLY A 37 9.25 5.86 7.13
N PHE A 38 8.46 6.91 6.96
CA PHE A 38 7.00 6.94 7.13
C PHE A 38 6.30 6.60 5.82
N PHE A 39 5.16 5.88 5.89
CA PHE A 39 4.38 5.47 4.70
C PHE A 39 3.06 6.25 4.67
N PRO A 40 2.96 7.35 3.91
CA PRO A 40 1.70 8.05 3.75
C PRO A 40 0.64 7.16 3.13
N GLU A 41 -0.56 7.20 3.72
CA GLU A 41 -1.77 6.53 3.23
C GLU A 41 -2.74 7.61 2.75
N MET A 42 -3.08 7.58 1.45
CA MET A 42 -4.02 8.52 0.85
C MET A 42 -5.33 7.81 0.56
N TYR A 43 -6.44 8.37 1.05
CA TYR A 43 -7.78 7.80 0.91
C TYR A 43 -8.66 8.73 0.09
N TYR A 44 -9.05 8.28 -1.10
CA TYR A 44 -9.91 9.02 -2.02
C TYR A 44 -11.31 8.40 -1.98
N LYS A 45 -12.25 9.13 -1.38
CA LYS A 45 -13.65 8.70 -1.27
C LYS A 45 -14.42 9.09 -2.52
N SER A 46 -15.13 8.14 -3.11
CA SER A 46 -16.15 8.41 -4.12
C SER A 46 -17.54 8.52 -3.50
N LYS A 47 -18.49 9.12 -4.24
CA LYS A 47 -19.90 9.18 -3.83
C LYS A 47 -20.58 7.81 -3.77
N SER A 48 -20.01 6.78 -4.42
CA SER A 48 -20.58 5.42 -4.51
C SER A 48 -20.11 4.48 -3.40
N GLY A 49 -19.35 4.96 -2.41
CA GLY A 49 -18.78 4.13 -1.35
C GLY A 49 -17.49 3.39 -1.75
N ILE A 50 -17.11 3.46 -3.04
CA ILE A 50 -15.80 2.98 -3.50
C ILE A 50 -14.72 3.92 -2.94
N VAL A 51 -13.73 3.33 -2.28
CA VAL A 51 -12.54 4.02 -1.77
C VAL A 51 -11.35 3.58 -2.59
N TYR A 52 -10.67 4.54 -3.21
CA TYR A 52 -9.35 4.32 -3.78
C TYR A 52 -8.31 4.69 -2.73
N THR A 53 -7.34 3.81 -2.51
CA THR A 53 -6.30 4.00 -1.51
C THR A 53 -4.94 3.93 -2.16
N GLU A 54 -4.06 4.89 -1.87
CA GLU A 54 -2.66 4.85 -2.26
C GLU A 54 -1.76 4.72 -1.03
N LEU A 55 -0.80 3.80 -1.12
CA LEU A 55 0.29 3.64 -0.18
C LEU A 55 1.58 4.16 -0.80
N TRP A 56 2.15 5.17 -0.18
CA TRP A 56 3.40 5.76 -0.60
C TRP A 56 4.49 5.15 0.27
N ILE A 57 5.30 4.27 -0.32
CA ILE A 57 6.26 3.44 0.42
C ILE A 57 7.66 3.86 -0.01
N PRO A 58 8.34 4.71 0.78
CA PRO A 58 9.75 4.99 0.58
C PRO A 58 10.56 3.72 0.84
N PHE A 59 11.68 3.58 0.13
CA PHE A 59 12.55 2.43 0.27
C PHE A 59 14.00 2.84 0.06
N LYS A 60 14.90 2.07 0.66
CA LYS A 60 16.35 2.19 0.51
C LYS A 60 16.96 0.82 0.20
N LYS A 61 18.23 0.82 -0.20
CA LYS A 61 19.00 -0.43 -0.32
C LYS A 61 19.06 -1.11 1.05
N ARG A 62 18.93 -2.43 1.03
CA ARG A 62 19.10 -3.25 2.20
C ARG A 62 20.59 -3.38 2.49
N GLU A 63 21.01 -2.95 3.68
CA GLU A 63 22.37 -3.15 4.21
C GLU A 63 22.65 -4.64 4.45
#